data_AF-A0A662RZ08-F1
#
_entry.id   AF-A0A662RZ08-F1
#
_cell.length_a   1.000
_cell.length_b   1.000
_cell.length_c   1.000
_cell.angle_alpha   90.00
_cell.angle_beta   90.00
_cell.angle_gamma   90.00
#
_symmetry.space_group_name_H-M   'P 1'
#
loop_
_entity.id
_entity.type
_entity.pdbx_description
1 polymer ?
#
loop_
_entity_poly.entity_id
_entity_poly.type
_entity_poly.pdbx_seq_one_letter_code
_entity_poly.pdbx_strand_id
1 'polypeptide(L)'
;MSRKVIYSVIKKAPSAVSYSTLGKEVELNHVTTREYLGLLEDLFILGISFWKDKDVNFKKEKKIFLRDPFIARIFAEIYNLELRKDFLYEWIVQEHLLRKYGEIYYYRNKYEIDILVGDLKIEVKAGKSHRKYPKNVLILDEENLPRFLMEM
;
A
#
# COMPACT_ATOMS: atom_id res chain seq x y z
N MET A 1 17.13 1.67 13.79
CA MET A 1 17.05 2.43 12.52
C MET A 1 15.87 2.01 11.64
N SER A 2 15.60 0.71 11.44
CA SER A 2 14.41 0.20 10.70
C SER A 2 13.07 0.79 11.18
N ARG A 3 12.89 0.94 12.50
CA ARG A 3 11.76 1.65 13.13
C ARG A 3 11.49 3.05 12.53
N LYS A 4 12.52 3.81 12.18
CA LYS A 4 12.36 5.13 11.53
C LYS A 4 11.79 5.00 10.12
N VAL A 5 12.13 3.94 9.38
CA VAL A 5 11.55 3.70 8.05
C VAL A 5 10.04 3.48 8.14
N ILE A 6 9.57 2.74 9.15
CA ILE A 6 8.13 2.56 9.41
C ILE A 6 7.44 3.91 9.66
N TYR A 7 8.05 4.80 10.46
CA TYR A 7 7.56 6.17 10.64
C TYR A 7 7.36 6.88 9.30
N SER A 8 8.37 6.84 8.41
CA SER A 8 8.24 7.49 7.09
C SER A 8 7.22 6.82 6.19
N VAL A 9 6.98 5.51 6.30
CA VAL A 9 5.95 4.79 5.55
C VAL A 9 4.57 5.26 5.98
N ILE A 10 4.26 5.24 7.27
CA ILE A 10 2.95 5.66 7.80
C ILE A 10 2.69 7.12 7.45
N LYS A 11 3.68 8.00 7.63
CA LYS A 11 3.53 9.44 7.34
C LYS A 11 3.23 9.76 5.87
N LYS A 12 3.69 8.92 4.93
CA LYS A 12 3.49 9.11 3.49
C LYS A 12 2.33 8.28 2.91
N ALA A 13 1.75 7.39 3.72
CA ALA A 13 0.62 6.57 3.31
C ALA A 13 -0.57 7.44 2.85
N PRO A 14 -1.35 6.99 1.86
CA PRO A 14 -1.23 5.75 1.09
C PRO A 14 -0.44 5.99 -0.22
N SER A 15 0.31 7.09 -0.29
CA SER A 15 0.91 7.58 -1.52
C SER A 15 2.02 6.64 -1.99
N ALA A 16 2.11 6.46 -3.30
CA ALA A 16 3.28 5.83 -3.88
C ALA A 16 4.54 6.71 -3.68
N VAL A 17 5.64 6.10 -3.27
CA VAL A 17 6.88 6.81 -2.90
C VAL A 17 8.14 6.14 -3.48
N SER A 18 9.20 6.92 -3.66
CA SER A 18 10.54 6.40 -3.97
C SER A 18 11.34 6.09 -2.69
N TYR A 19 12.34 5.21 -2.78
CA TYR A 19 13.25 4.95 -1.66
C TYR A 19 14.00 6.21 -1.19
N SER A 20 14.33 7.12 -2.11
CA SER A 20 14.95 8.41 -1.77
C SER A 20 14.00 9.30 -0.99
N THR A 21 12.73 9.37 -1.40
CA THR A 21 11.68 10.14 -0.72
C THR A 21 11.43 9.63 0.70
N LEU A 22 11.44 8.30 0.90
CA LEU A 22 11.35 7.71 2.23
C LEU A 22 12.59 7.96 3.06
N GLY A 23 13.79 7.73 2.51
CA GLY A 23 15.05 7.88 3.23
C GLY A 23 15.32 9.30 3.71
N LYS A 24 15.04 10.31 2.87
CA LYS A 24 15.23 11.73 3.21
C LYS A 24 14.47 12.15 4.47
N GLU A 25 13.30 11.56 4.74
CA GLU A 25 12.49 11.84 5.94
C GLU A 25 13.22 11.53 7.24
N VAL A 26 14.09 10.52 7.18
CA VAL A 26 14.71 9.91 8.35
C VAL A 26 16.23 9.90 8.24
N GLU A 27 16.75 10.78 7.38
CA GLU A 27 18.18 11.02 7.17
C GLU A 27 18.95 9.76 6.72
N LEU A 28 18.28 8.91 5.91
CA LEU A 28 18.86 7.72 5.32
C LEU A 28 19.06 7.89 3.81
N ASN A 29 20.13 7.28 3.29
CA ASN A 29 20.32 7.17 1.85
C ASN A 29 19.35 6.12 1.26
N HIS A 30 19.18 6.14 -0.08
CA HIS A 30 18.24 5.28 -0.77
C HIS A 30 18.60 3.78 -0.73
N VAL A 31 19.90 3.44 -0.64
CA VAL A 31 20.37 2.05 -0.57
C VAL A 31 19.99 1.44 0.78
N THR A 32 20.38 2.10 1.87
CA THR A 32 20.04 1.69 3.24
C THR A 32 18.52 1.67 3.47
N THR A 33 17.78 2.62 2.88
CA THR A 33 16.32 2.60 2.94
C THR A 33 15.75 1.36 2.27
N ARG A 34 16.28 0.97 1.10
CA ARG A 34 15.86 -0.24 0.39
C ARG A 34 16.18 -1.50 1.21
N GLU A 35 17.36 -1.58 1.80
CA GLU A 35 17.76 -2.71 2.65
C GLU A 35 16.82 -2.88 3.85
N TYR A 36 16.49 -1.78 4.55
CA TYR A 36 15.54 -1.85 5.67
C TYR A 36 14.12 -2.20 5.24
N LEU A 37 13.65 -1.71 4.09
CA LEU A 37 12.35 -2.12 3.56
C LEU A 37 12.33 -3.60 3.20
N GLY A 38 13.37 -4.11 2.55
CA GLY A 38 13.50 -5.54 2.24
C GLY A 38 13.52 -6.39 3.51
N LEU A 39 14.30 -6.00 4.52
CA LEU A 39 14.29 -6.68 5.82
C LEU A 39 12.89 -6.70 6.46
N LEU A 40 12.14 -5.59 6.40
CA LEU A 40 10.79 -5.52 6.95
C LEU A 40 9.78 -6.32 6.13
N GLU A 41 9.99 -6.47 4.83
CA GLU A 41 9.21 -7.32 3.94
C GLU A 41 9.46 -8.81 4.24
N ASP A 42 10.72 -9.20 4.38
CA ASP A 42 11.14 -10.56 4.77
C ASP A 42 10.62 -10.96 6.17
N LEU A 43 10.46 -9.98 7.06
CA LEU A 43 9.85 -10.15 8.39
C LEU A 43 8.32 -10.11 8.38
N PHE A 44 7.68 -10.02 7.21
CA PHE A 44 6.22 -9.94 7.06
C PHE A 44 5.59 -8.72 7.75
N ILE A 45 6.37 -7.65 8.00
CA ILE A 45 5.88 -6.40 8.60
C ILE A 45 5.32 -5.49 7.51
N LEU A 46 6.00 -5.40 6.37
CA LEU A 46 5.63 -4.58 5.22
C LEU A 46 5.38 -5.43 3.97
N GLY A 47 4.54 -4.93 3.07
CA GLY A 47 4.44 -5.40 1.70
C GLY A 47 4.76 -4.28 0.72
N ILE A 48 5.29 -4.64 -0.45
CA ILE A 48 5.63 -3.69 -1.51
C ILE A 48 4.83 -4.01 -2.78
N SER A 49 4.04 -3.03 -3.23
CA SER A 49 3.33 -3.07 -4.51
C SER A 49 4.04 -2.18 -5.53
N PHE A 50 4.50 -2.78 -6.62
CA PHE A 50 5.22 -2.08 -7.68
C PHE A 50 4.24 -1.51 -8.72
N TRP A 51 4.66 -0.43 -9.38
CA TRP A 51 3.89 0.13 -10.48
C TRP A 51 3.87 -0.85 -11.66
N LYS A 52 2.72 -1.07 -12.27
CA LYS A 52 2.55 -1.91 -13.47
C LYS A 52 1.56 -1.28 -14.45
N ASP A 53 1.90 -1.32 -15.73
CA ASP A 53 0.97 -1.04 -16.84
C ASP A 53 0.94 -2.25 -17.78
N LYS A 54 1.76 -2.25 -18.84
CA LYS A 54 2.05 -3.45 -19.63
C LYS A 54 3.05 -4.36 -18.91
N ASP A 55 4.14 -3.74 -18.46
CA ASP A 55 5.21 -4.39 -17.73
C ASP A 55 5.35 -3.79 -16.32
N VAL A 56 5.93 -4.56 -15.42
CA VAL A 56 6.26 -4.11 -14.06
C VAL A 56 7.44 -3.13 -14.13
N ASN A 57 7.32 -1.99 -13.46
CA ASN A 57 8.38 -0.99 -13.37
C ASN A 57 8.94 -0.89 -11.96
N PHE A 58 10.04 -1.60 -11.70
CA PHE A 58 10.73 -1.60 -10.41
C PHE A 58 11.40 -0.26 -10.06
N LYS A 59 11.60 0.64 -11.03
CA LYS A 59 12.26 1.95 -10.82
C LYS A 59 11.28 3.03 -10.38
N LYS A 60 10.02 2.97 -10.84
CA LYS A 60 8.96 3.89 -10.42
C LYS A 60 8.70 3.81 -8.92
N GLU A 61 7.94 4.77 -8.42
CA GLU A 61 7.47 4.77 -7.04
C GLU A 61 6.78 3.44 -6.68
N LYS A 62 6.71 3.13 -5.40
CA LYS A 62 6.08 1.93 -4.88
C LYS A 62 5.02 2.32 -3.87
N LYS A 63 3.92 1.57 -3.83
CA LYS A 63 3.03 1.59 -2.67
C LYS A 63 3.59 0.63 -1.64
N ILE A 64 3.75 1.11 -0.41
CA ILE A 64 4.27 0.32 0.71
C ILE A 64 3.21 0.33 1.78
N PHE A 65 2.88 -0.86 2.28
CA PHE A 65 1.80 -1.04 3.23
C PHE A 65 2.23 -1.89 4.41
N LEU A 66 1.65 -1.62 5.57
CA LEU A 66 1.77 -2.51 6.72
C LEU A 66 0.83 -3.69 6.51
N ARG A 67 1.37 -4.90 6.64
CA ARG A 67 0.64 -6.13 6.37
C ARG A 67 -0.40 -6.44 7.45
N ASP A 68 -0.17 -5.95 8.65
CA ASP A 68 -1.02 -6.22 9.81
C ASP A 68 -1.62 -4.91 10.38
N PRO A 69 -2.96 -4.79 10.44
CA PRO A 69 -3.65 -3.63 11.01
C PRO A 69 -3.30 -3.32 12.48
N PHE A 70 -3.01 -4.33 13.29
CA PHE A 70 -2.60 -4.17 14.68
C PHE A 70 -1.18 -3.61 14.76
N ILE A 71 -0.24 -4.11 13.96
CA ILE A 71 1.12 -3.55 13.85
C ILE A 71 1.06 -2.08 13.39
N ALA A 72 0.22 -1.79 12.39
CA ALA A 72 0.00 -0.43 11.91
C ALA A 72 -0.47 0.52 13.03
N ARG A 73 -1.44 0.08 13.83
CA ARG A 73 -1.95 0.85 14.99
C ARG A 73 -0.89 1.10 16.05
N ILE A 74 -0.12 0.08 16.43
CA ILE A 74 0.96 0.22 17.42
C ILE A 74 1.97 1.27 16.97
N PHE A 75 2.45 1.20 15.72
CA PHE A 75 3.45 2.15 15.26
C PHE A 75 2.87 3.55 15.06
N ALA A 76 1.63 3.67 14.62
CA ALA A 76 0.95 4.97 14.55
C ALA A 76 0.86 5.62 15.95
N GLU A 77 0.50 4.85 16.98
CA GLU A 77 0.45 5.32 18.37
C GLU A 77 1.83 5.71 18.92
N ILE A 78 2.83 4.83 18.76
CA ILE A 78 4.22 5.09 19.18
C ILE A 78 4.77 6.39 18.59
N TYR A 79 4.40 6.68 17.33
CA TYR A 79 4.89 7.86 16.61
C TYR A 79 3.94 9.05 16.65
N ASN A 80 2.81 8.93 17.35
CA ASN A 80 1.76 9.95 17.36
C ASN A 80 1.35 10.40 15.95
N LEU A 81 1.12 9.43 15.06
CA LEU A 81 0.67 9.64 13.68
C LEU A 81 -0.81 9.26 13.54
N GLU A 82 -1.52 10.00 12.71
CA GLU A 82 -2.90 9.65 12.35
C GLU A 82 -2.90 8.46 11.37
N LEU A 83 -3.64 7.40 11.72
CA LEU A 83 -3.90 6.28 10.83
C LEU A 83 -5.32 6.40 10.26
N ARG A 84 -5.41 7.03 9.08
CA ARG A 84 -6.70 7.26 8.42
C ARG A 84 -7.32 5.94 7.94
N LYS A 85 -8.67 5.88 7.91
CA LYS A 85 -9.43 4.71 7.48
C LYS A 85 -9.13 4.28 6.04
N ASP A 86 -8.93 5.25 5.14
CA ASP A 86 -8.60 4.98 3.73
C ASP A 86 -7.30 4.19 3.59
N PHE A 87 -6.30 4.49 4.43
CA PHE A 87 -5.01 3.78 4.42
C PHE A 87 -5.20 2.36 4.87
N LEU A 88 -5.94 2.20 5.98
CA LEU A 88 -6.15 0.91 6.58
C LEU A 88 -6.93 -0.02 5.65
N TYR A 89 -7.97 0.48 4.99
CA TYR A 89 -8.74 -0.32 4.03
C TYR A 89 -7.87 -0.71 2.83
N GLU A 90 -7.10 0.22 2.27
CA GLU A 90 -6.20 -0.11 1.17
C GLU A 90 -5.18 -1.19 1.57
N TRP A 91 -4.55 -1.05 2.74
CA TRP A 91 -3.57 -2.00 3.26
C TRP A 91 -4.16 -3.38 3.54
N ILE A 92 -5.37 -3.45 4.09
CA ILE A 92 -6.08 -4.72 4.33
C ILE A 92 -6.33 -5.44 3.00
N VAL A 93 -6.83 -4.73 1.99
CA VAL A 93 -7.10 -5.33 0.68
C VAL A 93 -5.79 -5.75 -0.01
N GLN A 94 -4.75 -4.91 0.07
CA GLN A 94 -3.42 -5.23 -0.46
C GLN A 94 -2.86 -6.50 0.17
N GLU A 95 -2.90 -6.61 1.50
CA GLU A 95 -2.42 -7.82 2.19
C GLU A 95 -3.26 -9.05 1.83
N HIS A 96 -4.59 -8.93 1.83
CA HIS A 96 -5.49 -10.04 1.52
C HIS A 96 -5.18 -10.63 0.14
N LEU A 97 -5.02 -9.75 -0.85
CA LEU A 97 -4.72 -10.16 -2.23
C LEU A 97 -3.28 -10.63 -2.38
N LEU A 98 -2.32 -10.01 -1.71
CA LEU A 98 -0.94 -10.48 -1.69
C LEU A 98 -0.85 -11.90 -1.16
N ARG A 99 -1.57 -12.23 -0.07
CA ARG A 99 -1.61 -13.61 0.46
C ARG A 99 -2.24 -14.60 -0.51
N LYS A 100 -3.33 -14.21 -1.18
CA LYS A 100 -4.07 -15.09 -2.09
C LYS A 100 -3.34 -15.34 -3.40
N TYR A 101 -2.72 -14.32 -3.98
CA TYR A 101 -2.16 -14.38 -5.35
C TYR A 101 -0.64 -14.36 -5.40
N GLY A 102 0.05 -14.04 -4.30
CA GLY A 102 1.52 -14.01 -4.21
C GLY A 102 2.16 -12.73 -4.77
N GLU A 103 1.46 -12.00 -5.64
CA GLU A 103 1.92 -10.72 -6.19
C GLU A 103 0.75 -9.75 -6.37
N ILE A 104 1.03 -8.47 -6.13
CA ILE A 104 0.12 -7.37 -6.41
C ILE A 104 0.88 -6.17 -6.96
N TYR A 105 0.19 -5.35 -7.72
CA TYR A 105 0.74 -4.16 -8.34
C TYR A 105 -0.21 -2.98 -8.14
N TYR A 106 0.20 -1.79 -8.55
CA TYR A 106 -0.68 -0.63 -8.64
C TYR A 106 -0.46 0.09 -9.96
N TYR A 107 -1.40 0.94 -10.35
CA TYR A 107 -1.25 1.78 -11.53
C TYR A 107 -1.60 3.22 -11.22
N ARG A 108 -0.76 4.14 -11.68
CA ARG A 108 -1.03 5.58 -11.62
C ARG A 108 -0.50 6.27 -12.86
N ASN A 109 -1.41 6.89 -13.61
CA ASN A 109 -1.14 7.82 -14.70
C ASN A 109 -2.26 8.89 -14.72
N LYS A 110 -3.19 8.85 -15.69
CA LYS A 110 -4.36 9.77 -15.76
C LYS A 110 -5.41 9.50 -14.68
N TYR A 111 -5.43 8.27 -14.19
CA TYR A 111 -6.23 7.81 -13.06
C TYR A 111 -5.35 6.92 -12.17
N GLU A 112 -5.82 6.65 -10.97
CA GLU A 112 -5.19 5.75 -10.02
C GLU A 112 -6.02 4.46 -9.94
N ILE A 113 -5.31 3.34 -9.84
CA ILE A 113 -5.83 2.03 -9.45
C ILE A 113 -4.95 1.57 -8.31
N ASP A 114 -5.54 1.46 -7.13
CA ASP A 114 -4.83 1.11 -5.91
C ASP A 114 -4.20 -0.29 -5.97
N ILE A 115 -4.89 -1.25 -6.60
CA ILE A 115 -4.46 -2.64 -6.66
C ILE A 115 -4.77 -3.28 -8.02
N LEU A 116 -3.76 -3.92 -8.60
CA LEU A 116 -3.81 -4.75 -9.79
C LEU A 116 -3.35 -6.16 -9.44
N VAL A 117 -4.16 -7.16 -9.76
CA VAL A 117 -3.82 -8.58 -9.54
C VAL A 117 -4.53 -9.46 -10.57
N GLY A 118 -3.76 -10.23 -11.35
CA GLY A 118 -4.29 -10.90 -12.54
C GLY A 118 -5.02 -9.90 -13.45
N ASP A 119 -6.30 -10.19 -13.73
CA ASP A 119 -7.20 -9.31 -14.50
C ASP A 119 -8.02 -8.32 -13.63
N LEU A 120 -7.90 -8.41 -12.31
CA LEU A 120 -8.64 -7.55 -11.38
C LEU A 120 -7.98 -6.17 -11.27
N LYS A 121 -8.82 -5.14 -11.32
CA LYS A 121 -8.47 -3.75 -11.05
C LYS A 121 -9.33 -3.25 -9.92
N ILE A 122 -8.71 -2.84 -8.82
CA ILE A 122 -9.42 -2.50 -7.59
C ILE A 122 -9.02 -1.11 -7.15
N GLU A 123 -10.02 -0.31 -6.81
CA GLU A 123 -9.88 0.99 -6.18
C GLU A 123 -10.54 0.94 -4.81
N VAL A 124 -9.84 1.34 -3.75
CA VAL A 124 -10.35 1.31 -2.37
C VAL A 124 -10.74 2.71 -1.92
N LYS A 125 -11.85 2.81 -1.19
CA LYS A 125 -12.40 4.06 -0.68
C LYS A 125 -12.92 3.88 0.75
N ALA A 126 -12.59 4.81 1.65
CA ALA A 126 -13.20 4.87 2.97
C ALA A 126 -14.60 5.52 3.02
N GLY A 127 -15.19 5.82 1.85
CA GLY A 127 -16.51 6.44 1.74
C GLY A 127 -17.08 6.34 0.33
N LYS A 128 -18.30 6.85 0.12
CA LYS A 128 -18.99 6.74 -1.17
C LYS A 128 -18.23 7.46 -2.28
N SER A 129 -17.93 6.74 -3.35
CA SER A 129 -17.28 7.31 -4.53
C SER A 129 -18.29 7.99 -5.45
N HIS A 130 -18.06 9.26 -5.77
CA HIS A 130 -18.78 9.98 -6.83
C HIS A 130 -18.02 9.99 -8.17
N ARG A 131 -16.79 9.44 -8.20
CA ARG A 131 -15.94 9.42 -9.39
C ARG A 131 -16.32 8.25 -10.30
N LYS A 132 -16.44 8.52 -11.61
CA LYS A 132 -16.63 7.47 -12.63
C LYS A 132 -15.27 6.85 -12.97
N TYR A 133 -15.11 5.57 -12.67
CA TYR A 133 -13.99 4.75 -13.12
C TYR A 133 -14.36 3.98 -14.39
N PRO A 134 -13.39 3.50 -15.19
CA PRO A 134 -13.66 2.56 -16.27
C PRO A 134 -14.47 1.35 -15.78
N LYS A 135 -15.32 0.77 -16.64
CA LYS A 135 -16.27 -0.31 -16.28
C LYS A 135 -15.62 -1.56 -15.68
N ASN A 136 -14.32 -1.77 -15.90
CA ASN A 136 -13.57 -2.92 -15.41
C ASN A 136 -12.81 -2.67 -14.09
N VAL A 137 -13.13 -1.58 -13.38
CA VAL A 137 -12.56 -1.29 -12.06
C VAL A 137 -13.60 -1.61 -10.99
N LEU A 138 -13.26 -2.54 -10.11
CA LEU A 138 -14.02 -2.83 -8.90
C LEU A 138 -13.75 -1.74 -7.87
N ILE A 139 -14.80 -1.06 -7.43
CA ILE A 139 -14.72 -0.06 -6.35
C ILE A 139 -15.07 -0.76 -5.06
N LEU A 140 -14.11 -0.82 -4.13
CA LEU A 140 -14.32 -1.31 -2.78
C LEU A 140 -14.52 -0.13 -1.83
N ASP A 141 -15.69 -0.07 -1.21
CA ASP A 141 -16.04 0.90 -0.19
C ASP A 141 -16.33 0.19 1.15
N GLU A 142 -16.62 0.97 2.19
CA GLU A 142 -16.88 0.45 3.53
C GLU A 142 -18.07 -0.54 3.58
N GLU A 143 -19.04 -0.42 2.66
CA GLU A 143 -20.24 -1.28 2.64
C GLU A 143 -19.93 -2.66 2.02
N ASN A 144 -19.15 -2.71 0.93
CA ASN A 144 -18.89 -3.95 0.20
C ASN A 144 -17.55 -4.63 0.56
N LEU A 145 -16.64 -3.94 1.24
CA LEU A 145 -15.33 -4.45 1.65
C LEU A 145 -15.40 -5.74 2.48
N PRO A 146 -16.26 -5.87 3.52
CA PRO A 146 -16.31 -7.10 4.32
C PRO A 146 -16.70 -8.32 3.48
N ARG A 147 -17.69 -8.15 2.60
CA ARG A 147 -18.14 -9.22 1.70
C ARG A 147 -17.03 -9.63 0.74
N PHE A 148 -16.33 -8.67 0.16
CA PHE A 148 -15.18 -8.94 -0.71
C PHE A 148 -14.12 -9.78 0.00
N LEU A 149 -13.75 -9.44 1.24
CA LEU A 149 -12.75 -10.16 2.01
C LEU A 149 -13.16 -11.60 2.39
N MET A 150 -14.47 -11.88 2.46
CA MET A 150 -14.99 -13.21 2.79
C MET A 150 -15.11 -14.13 1.56
N GLU A 151 -15.46 -13.57 0.41
CA GLU A 151 -15.75 -14.34 -0.81
C GLU A 151 -14.50 -14.57 -1.69
N MET A 152 -13.44 -13.77 -1.49
CA MET A 152 -12.17 -13.89 -2.20
C MET A 152 -11.17 -14.72 -1.42
#